data_AF-A0A9P8JGZ9-F1
#
_entry.id   AF-A0A9P8JGZ9-F1
#
_cell.length_a   1.000
_cell.length_b   1.000
_cell.length_c   1.000
_cell.angle_alpha   90.00
_cell.angle_beta   90.00
_cell.angle_gamma   90.00
#
_symmetry.space_group_name_H-M   'P 1'
#
loop_
_entity.id
_entity.type
_entity.pdbx_description
1 polymer ?
#
loop_
_entity_poly.entity_id
_entity_poly.type
_entity_poly.pdbx_seq_one_letter_code
_entity_poly.pdbx_strand_id
1 'polypeptide(L)'
;YGIGLKGTNEQNRKLWGEPKSFRDVATLFANYMQGKVESLPWSESPITDEADALRKDLIDLNQRGLLTINSQPPVDGAKSSHPVYGWGPRNGYVYQKAYLEVLVSPELISELITRMERNPNITYFAVNQHGDLKTNSPDEGPNAVTWGVFPGKEIVQPTIVETVSFLAWRDEFYRLGLDWSRCYDATSPSRYVINDLMQNWYLVNIVNNDFREQRGIFPLFENLEVPEMDKEIPVPEVPEQVNGTANGDKHDEEKKEEPKVGNGDVTDTKIPDSVHKKLETQINGADEKADTEPKDAPAHNTGAGPSTSV
;
A
#
# COMPACT_ATOMS: atom_id res chain seq x y z
N TYR A 1 8.30 6.20 17.08
CA TYR A 1 7.28 5.16 17.30
C TYR A 1 7.75 3.91 16.57
N GLY A 2 7.67 2.74 17.20
CA GLY A 2 8.13 1.49 16.59
C GLY A 2 7.15 1.07 15.51
N ILE A 3 7.63 0.99 14.26
CA ILE A 3 6.80 0.53 13.17
C ILE A 3 6.67 -0.99 13.31
N GLY A 4 5.44 -1.50 13.31
CA GLY A 4 5.15 -2.92 13.53
C GLY A 4 3.66 -3.18 13.53
N LEU A 5 3.28 -4.44 13.36
CA LEU A 5 1.88 -4.85 13.39
C LEU A 5 1.25 -4.52 14.75
N LYS A 6 0.01 -4.01 14.72
CA LYS A 6 -0.80 -3.86 15.92
C LYS A 6 -1.28 -5.23 16.40
N GLY A 7 -1.41 -5.38 17.72
CA GLY A 7 -1.87 -6.63 18.34
C GLY A 7 -0.77 -7.68 18.56
N THR A 8 -1.14 -8.78 19.21
CA THR A 8 -0.24 -9.92 19.42
C THR A 8 -0.27 -10.88 18.23
N ASN A 9 0.74 -11.74 18.13
CA ASN A 9 0.78 -12.80 17.11
C ASN A 9 -0.47 -13.68 17.13
N GLU A 10 -1.00 -14.01 18.30
CA GLU A 10 -2.22 -14.82 18.45
C GLU A 10 -3.47 -14.09 17.93
N GLN A 11 -3.58 -12.77 18.19
CA GLN A 11 -4.68 -11.95 17.68
C GLN A 11 -4.63 -11.89 16.14
N ASN A 12 -3.44 -11.64 15.60
CA ASN A 12 -3.21 -11.55 14.15
C ASN A 12 -3.46 -12.89 13.45
N ARG A 13 -3.03 -14.02 14.02
CA ARG A 13 -3.36 -15.37 13.51
C ARG A 13 -4.86 -15.65 13.53
N LYS A 14 -5.57 -15.21 14.57
CA LYS A 14 -7.03 -15.36 14.63
C LYS A 14 -7.74 -14.54 13.55
N LEU A 15 -7.21 -13.37 13.22
CA LEU A 15 -7.78 -12.48 12.21
C LEU A 15 -7.49 -12.94 10.78
N TRP A 16 -6.24 -13.32 10.49
CA TRP A 16 -5.78 -13.63 9.14
C TRP A 16 -5.78 -15.13 8.81
N GLY A 17 -6.08 -15.98 9.80
CA GLY A 17 -6.07 -17.44 9.64
C GLY A 17 -4.66 -17.99 9.48
N GLU A 18 -4.55 -19.21 8.95
CA GLU A 18 -3.28 -19.92 8.70
C GLU A 18 -3.20 -20.30 7.21
N PRO A 19 -2.85 -19.35 6.32
CA PRO A 19 -2.78 -19.63 4.88
C PRO A 19 -1.70 -20.70 4.60
N LYS A 20 -1.93 -21.59 3.64
CA LYS A 20 -0.97 -22.65 3.25
C LYS A 20 -0.60 -22.60 1.78
N SER A 21 -1.32 -21.80 1.02
CA SER A 21 -1.19 -21.61 -0.42
C SER A 21 -1.40 -20.14 -0.79
N PHE A 22 -1.02 -19.75 -2.01
CA PHE A 22 -1.33 -18.40 -2.51
C PHE A 22 -2.84 -18.21 -2.64
N ARG A 23 -3.61 -19.27 -2.91
CA ARG A 23 -5.08 -19.25 -2.91
C ARG A 23 -5.65 -18.78 -1.58
N ASP A 24 -5.08 -19.22 -0.46
CA ASP A 24 -5.56 -18.82 0.87
C ASP A 24 -5.30 -17.33 1.12
N VAL A 25 -4.13 -16.84 0.71
CA VAL A 25 -3.78 -15.42 0.79
C VAL A 25 -4.70 -14.58 -0.10
N ALA A 26 -4.89 -14.98 -1.36
CA ALA A 26 -5.85 -14.36 -2.28
C ALA A 26 -7.27 -14.29 -1.70
N THR A 27 -7.71 -15.39 -1.08
CA THR A 27 -9.01 -15.49 -0.41
C THR A 27 -9.10 -14.55 0.80
N LEU A 28 -8.03 -14.41 1.58
CA LEU A 28 -7.96 -13.47 2.70
C LEU A 28 -8.19 -12.03 2.23
N PHE A 29 -7.49 -11.61 1.18
CA PHE A 29 -7.66 -10.27 0.61
C PHE A 29 -9.07 -10.06 0.02
N ALA A 30 -9.58 -11.04 -0.72
CA ALA A 30 -10.94 -10.98 -1.24
C ALA A 30 -11.99 -10.90 -0.11
N ASN A 31 -11.75 -11.58 1.03
CA ASN A 31 -12.60 -11.52 2.21
C ASN A 31 -12.54 -10.16 2.91
N TYR A 32 -11.36 -9.52 2.98
CA TYR A 32 -11.23 -8.15 3.44
C TYR A 32 -12.07 -7.19 2.59
N MET A 33 -11.99 -7.30 1.26
CA MET A 33 -12.81 -6.51 0.33
C MET A 33 -14.32 -6.78 0.42
N GLN A 34 -14.71 -7.93 0.98
CA GLN A 34 -16.10 -8.30 1.27
C GLN A 34 -16.55 -7.88 2.68
N GLY A 35 -15.69 -7.27 3.48
CA GLY A 35 -15.97 -6.92 4.89
C GLY A 35 -16.03 -8.12 5.84
N LYS A 36 -15.51 -9.28 5.43
CA LYS A 36 -15.43 -10.49 6.25
C LYS A 36 -14.19 -10.53 7.15
N VAL A 37 -13.21 -9.68 6.85
CA VAL A 37 -11.96 -9.51 7.60
C VAL A 37 -11.85 -8.01 7.89
N GLU A 38 -11.56 -7.65 9.13
CA GLU A 38 -11.62 -6.26 9.60
C GLU A 38 -10.41 -5.42 9.18
N SER A 39 -9.24 -6.04 9.04
CA SER A 39 -7.99 -5.37 8.70
C SER A 39 -6.98 -6.30 8.04
N LEU A 40 -6.03 -5.71 7.32
CA LEU A 40 -4.86 -6.35 6.74
C LEU A 40 -3.58 -5.74 7.35
N PRO A 41 -2.40 -6.35 7.16
CA PRO A 41 -1.14 -5.80 7.67
C PRO A 41 -0.85 -4.34 7.28
N TRP A 42 -1.40 -3.89 6.15
CA TRP A 42 -1.23 -2.54 5.60
C TRP A 42 -2.50 -1.67 5.67
N SER A 43 -3.60 -2.21 6.20
CA SER A 43 -4.86 -1.49 6.31
C SER A 43 -5.52 -1.79 7.65
N GLU A 44 -5.46 -0.83 8.56
CA GLU A 44 -5.91 -0.98 9.94
C GLU A 44 -7.42 -0.78 10.13
N SER A 45 -8.12 -0.30 9.10
CA SER A 45 -9.53 0.01 9.14
C SER A 45 -10.34 -0.86 8.19
N PRO A 46 -11.61 -1.14 8.50
CA PRO A 46 -12.53 -1.75 7.55
C PRO A 46 -12.67 -0.89 6.30
N ILE A 47 -12.98 -1.55 5.19
CA ILE A 47 -13.25 -0.90 3.92
C ILE A 47 -14.41 0.11 4.03
N THR A 48 -14.19 1.31 3.49
CA THR A 48 -15.15 2.42 3.51
C THR A 48 -16.03 2.45 2.25
N ASP A 49 -17.08 3.26 2.27
CA ASP A 49 -18.04 3.44 1.17
C ASP A 49 -17.37 3.96 -0.13
N GLU A 50 -16.22 4.65 -0.04
CA GLU A 50 -15.48 5.13 -1.23
C GLU A 50 -15.04 3.97 -2.13
N ALA A 51 -14.69 2.83 -1.52
CA ALA A 51 -14.27 1.65 -2.25
C ALA A 51 -15.42 0.92 -2.95
N ASP A 52 -16.69 1.24 -2.67
CA ASP A 52 -17.83 0.55 -3.27
C ASP A 52 -17.85 0.66 -4.79
N ALA A 53 -17.38 1.78 -5.34
CA ALA A 53 -17.26 1.98 -6.78
C ALA A 53 -16.35 0.95 -7.45
N LEU A 54 -15.32 0.48 -6.74
CA LEU A 54 -14.29 -0.44 -7.26
C LEU A 54 -14.40 -1.86 -6.67
N ARG A 55 -15.23 -2.05 -5.64
CA ARG A 55 -15.24 -3.25 -4.79
C ARG A 55 -15.31 -4.54 -5.59
N LYS A 56 -16.18 -4.61 -6.61
CA LYS A 56 -16.31 -5.81 -7.45
C LYS A 56 -15.03 -6.12 -8.22
N ASP A 57 -14.41 -5.10 -8.81
CA ASP A 57 -13.19 -5.25 -9.60
C ASP A 57 -12.00 -5.63 -8.71
N LEU A 58 -11.93 -5.05 -7.50
CA LEU A 58 -10.90 -5.38 -6.52
C LEU A 58 -11.07 -6.81 -5.99
N ILE A 59 -12.29 -7.27 -5.71
CA ILE A 59 -12.54 -8.68 -5.33
C ILE A 59 -12.07 -9.63 -6.45
N ASP A 60 -12.41 -9.32 -7.70
CA ASP A 60 -12.01 -10.13 -8.86
C ASP A 60 -10.49 -10.21 -9.02
N LEU A 61 -9.78 -9.09 -8.89
CA LEU A 61 -8.31 -9.06 -8.90
C LEU A 61 -7.72 -9.95 -7.80
N ASN A 62 -8.19 -9.78 -6.57
CA ASN A 62 -7.70 -10.55 -5.43
C ASN A 62 -7.95 -12.04 -5.61
N GLN A 63 -9.11 -12.45 -6.12
CA GLN A 63 -9.43 -13.86 -6.40
C GLN A 63 -8.49 -14.51 -7.43
N ARG A 64 -7.96 -13.72 -8.36
CA ARG A 64 -6.98 -14.14 -9.38
C ARG A 64 -5.52 -14.05 -8.92
N GLY A 65 -5.28 -13.68 -7.65
CA GLY A 65 -3.94 -13.57 -7.07
C GLY A 65 -3.24 -12.23 -7.34
N LEU A 66 -3.96 -11.20 -7.79
CA LEU A 66 -3.45 -9.83 -7.92
C LEU A 66 -3.86 -9.05 -6.67
N LEU A 67 -2.97 -9.00 -5.67
CA LEU A 67 -3.35 -8.63 -4.32
C LEU A 67 -3.37 -7.11 -4.12
N THR A 68 -4.55 -6.53 -4.04
CA THR A 68 -4.73 -5.06 -4.01
C THR A 68 -4.41 -4.49 -2.63
N ILE A 69 -3.56 -3.47 -2.56
CA ILE A 69 -3.11 -2.82 -1.33
C ILE A 69 -3.84 -1.50 -1.08
N ASN A 70 -3.95 -0.66 -2.13
CA ASN A 70 -4.58 0.64 -2.06
C ASN A 70 -5.25 0.98 -3.40
N SER A 71 -6.29 1.80 -3.39
CA SER A 71 -7.01 2.19 -4.60
C SER A 71 -7.83 3.45 -4.40
N GLN A 72 -8.00 4.24 -5.47
CA GLN A 72 -9.01 5.30 -5.53
C GLN A 72 -9.67 5.34 -6.91
N PRO A 73 -10.98 5.62 -6.99
CA PRO A 73 -11.68 5.77 -8.27
C PRO A 73 -11.30 7.09 -8.96
N PRO A 74 -11.50 7.19 -10.28
CA PRO A 74 -11.45 8.48 -10.96
C PRO A 74 -12.68 9.34 -10.62
N VAL A 75 -12.46 10.64 -10.42
CA VAL A 75 -13.52 11.62 -10.16
C VAL A 75 -13.31 12.82 -11.08
N ASP A 76 -14.32 13.12 -11.90
CA ASP A 76 -14.33 14.29 -12.79
C ASP A 76 -15.33 15.33 -12.26
N GLY A 77 -14.86 16.19 -11.35
CA GLY A 77 -15.59 17.38 -10.92
C GLY A 77 -16.79 17.11 -10.03
N ALA A 78 -16.66 16.23 -9.04
CA ALA A 78 -17.68 16.09 -8.00
C ALA A 78 -17.77 17.38 -7.16
N LYS A 79 -18.96 17.70 -6.63
CA LYS A 79 -19.11 18.84 -5.71
C LYS A 79 -18.23 18.62 -4.47
N SER A 80 -17.62 19.68 -3.94
CA SER A 80 -16.86 19.58 -2.68
C SER A 80 -17.69 19.14 -1.48
N SER A 81 -19.02 19.22 -1.58
CA SER A 81 -19.97 18.71 -0.59
C SER A 81 -20.51 17.32 -0.92
N HIS A 82 -19.94 16.61 -1.89
CA HIS A 82 -20.36 15.25 -2.24
C HIS A 82 -20.17 14.32 -1.03
N PRO A 83 -21.13 13.45 -0.68
CA PRO A 83 -21.09 12.68 0.57
C PRO A 83 -19.97 11.65 0.65
N VAL A 84 -19.46 11.19 -0.49
CA VAL A 84 -18.36 10.21 -0.58
C VAL A 84 -17.04 10.90 -0.89
N TYR A 85 -16.91 11.50 -2.09
CA TYR A 85 -15.66 12.11 -2.55
C TYR A 85 -15.41 13.56 -2.09
N GLY A 86 -16.38 14.22 -1.45
CA GLY A 86 -16.32 15.66 -1.19
C GLY A 86 -15.38 16.01 -0.05
N TRP A 87 -14.52 17.00 -0.26
CA TRP A 87 -13.64 17.57 0.77
C TRP A 87 -13.38 19.07 0.50
N GLY A 88 -12.85 19.76 1.52
CA GLY A 88 -12.47 21.17 1.41
C GLY A 88 -13.64 22.17 1.50
N PRO A 89 -13.41 23.46 1.17
CA PRO A 89 -14.43 24.49 1.24
C PRO A 89 -15.68 24.19 0.38
N ARG A 90 -16.86 24.64 0.85
CA ARG A 90 -18.11 24.50 0.10
C ARG A 90 -18.08 25.24 -1.24
N ASN A 91 -18.95 24.80 -2.16
CA ASN A 91 -19.13 25.37 -3.49
C ASN A 91 -17.92 25.21 -4.44
N GLY A 92 -17.00 24.30 -4.13
CA GLY A 92 -15.91 23.90 -5.01
C GLY A 92 -16.21 22.61 -5.77
N TYR A 93 -15.17 22.14 -6.47
CA TYR A 93 -15.15 20.86 -7.17
C TYR A 93 -13.87 20.10 -6.85
N VAL A 94 -13.99 18.78 -6.76
CA VAL A 94 -12.89 17.86 -6.46
C VAL A 94 -12.73 16.85 -7.59
N TYR A 95 -11.51 16.39 -7.76
CA TYR A 95 -11.09 15.52 -8.85
C TYR A 95 -10.10 14.48 -8.35
N GLN A 96 -10.13 13.31 -8.98
CA GLN A 96 -9.22 12.20 -8.69
C GLN A 96 -8.82 11.52 -10.00
N LYS A 97 -7.54 11.16 -10.14
CA LYS A 97 -7.09 10.16 -11.12
C LYS A 97 -7.38 8.77 -10.57
N ALA A 98 -7.70 7.81 -11.44
CA ALA A 98 -7.74 6.42 -11.02
C ALA A 98 -6.34 5.99 -10.56
N TYR A 99 -6.26 5.34 -9.40
CA TYR A 99 -5.02 4.78 -8.87
C TYR A 99 -5.26 3.41 -8.27
N LEU A 100 -4.29 2.53 -8.46
CA LEU A 100 -4.25 1.18 -7.91
C LEU A 100 -2.84 0.85 -7.47
N GLU A 101 -2.72 0.32 -6.25
CA GLU A 101 -1.52 -0.34 -5.76
C GLU A 101 -1.82 -1.82 -5.55
N VAL A 102 -0.96 -2.68 -6.08
CA VAL A 102 -1.18 -4.11 -6.17
C VAL A 102 0.14 -4.87 -6.07
N LEU A 103 0.13 -5.98 -5.35
CA LEU A 103 1.23 -6.93 -5.32
C LEU A 103 1.07 -7.95 -6.45
N VAL A 104 2.10 -8.11 -7.27
CA VAL A 104 2.07 -8.89 -8.52
C VAL A 104 3.18 -9.93 -8.54
N SER A 105 2.79 -11.15 -8.88
CA SER A 105 3.68 -12.30 -9.01
C SER A 105 4.76 -12.10 -10.10
N PRO A 106 5.99 -12.62 -9.92
CA PRO A 106 7.05 -12.52 -10.92
C PRO A 106 6.68 -13.17 -12.27
N GLU A 107 5.72 -14.11 -12.30
CA GLU A 107 5.19 -14.74 -13.50
C GLU A 107 4.35 -13.78 -14.36
N LEU A 108 3.72 -12.77 -13.73
CA LEU A 108 2.78 -11.87 -14.39
C LEU A 108 3.36 -10.48 -14.66
N ILE A 109 4.40 -10.07 -13.92
CA ILE A 109 4.89 -8.69 -13.93
C ILE A 109 5.35 -8.22 -15.32
N SER A 110 6.01 -9.09 -16.09
CA SER A 110 6.52 -8.73 -17.43
C SER A 110 5.38 -8.44 -18.42
N GLU A 111 4.31 -9.24 -18.37
CA GLU A 111 3.12 -9.03 -19.21
C GLU A 111 2.36 -7.77 -18.77
N LEU A 112 2.20 -7.54 -17.46
CA LEU A 112 1.57 -6.34 -16.95
C LEU A 112 2.32 -5.06 -17.36
N ILE A 113 3.64 -5.04 -17.22
CA ILE A 113 4.49 -3.93 -17.68
C ILE A 113 4.30 -3.69 -19.19
N THR A 114 4.33 -4.74 -20.00
CA THR A 114 4.13 -4.63 -21.46
C THR A 114 2.78 -3.99 -21.80
N ARG A 115 1.72 -4.29 -21.04
CA ARG A 115 0.40 -3.68 -21.22
C ARG A 115 0.38 -2.21 -20.79
N MET A 116 1.01 -1.88 -19.67
CA MET A 116 1.11 -0.50 -19.17
C MET A 116 1.90 0.38 -20.15
N GLU A 117 3.03 -0.08 -20.66
CA GLU A 117 3.87 0.67 -21.61
C GLU A 117 3.19 0.94 -22.96
N ARG A 118 2.18 0.15 -23.34
CA ARG A 118 1.36 0.38 -24.54
C ARG A 118 0.32 1.48 -24.37
N ASN A 119 0.00 1.87 -23.14
CA ASN A 119 -0.97 2.92 -22.86
C ASN A 119 -0.26 4.20 -22.41
N PRO A 120 -0.22 5.26 -23.24
CA PRO A 120 0.49 6.50 -22.91
C PRO A 120 -0.12 7.28 -21.74
N ASN A 121 -1.35 6.96 -21.32
CA ASN A 121 -1.98 7.59 -20.17
C ASN A 121 -1.57 6.94 -18.84
N ILE A 122 -0.91 5.77 -18.86
CA ILE A 122 -0.53 5.05 -17.65
C ILE A 122 0.85 5.49 -17.16
N THR A 123 0.94 5.84 -15.88
CA THR A 123 2.21 5.95 -15.15
C THR A 123 2.29 4.82 -14.14
N TYR A 124 3.45 4.17 -14.00
CA TYR A 124 3.62 3.11 -13.00
C TYR A 124 5.00 3.13 -12.35
N PHE A 125 5.07 2.62 -11.12
CA PHE A 125 6.29 2.20 -10.45
C PHE A 125 6.10 0.76 -9.96
N ALA A 126 7.01 -0.13 -10.34
CA ALA A 126 7.03 -1.53 -9.92
C ALA A 126 8.36 -1.83 -9.24
N VAL A 127 8.34 -2.24 -7.97
CA VAL A 127 9.56 -2.48 -7.20
C VAL A 127 9.43 -3.74 -6.36
N ASN A 128 10.49 -4.55 -6.29
CA ASN A 128 10.55 -5.71 -5.40
C ASN A 128 11.26 -5.39 -4.07
N GLN A 129 11.29 -6.36 -3.14
CA GLN A 129 11.97 -6.21 -1.85
C GLN A 129 13.47 -5.88 -2.00
N HIS A 130 14.11 -6.32 -3.07
CA HIS A 130 15.52 -6.09 -3.34
C HIS A 130 15.82 -4.71 -3.93
N GLY A 131 14.79 -3.91 -4.21
CA GLY A 131 14.92 -2.57 -4.77
C GLY A 131 15.08 -2.52 -6.29
N ASP A 132 14.79 -3.60 -7.01
CA ASP A 132 14.71 -3.59 -8.48
C ASP A 132 13.47 -2.80 -8.93
N LEU A 133 13.68 -1.53 -9.28
CA LEU A 133 12.65 -0.60 -9.71
C LEU A 133 12.51 -0.60 -11.25
N LYS A 134 11.28 -0.78 -11.72
CA LYS A 134 10.85 -0.63 -13.12
C LYS A 134 9.79 0.45 -13.20
N THR A 135 9.96 1.42 -14.09
CA THR A 135 9.02 2.54 -14.23
C THR A 135 9.17 3.19 -15.61
N ASN A 136 8.08 3.78 -16.11
CA ASN A 136 8.09 4.66 -17.27
C ASN A 136 8.23 6.16 -16.91
N SER A 137 8.48 6.47 -15.64
CA SER A 137 8.51 7.84 -15.10
C SER A 137 9.70 8.07 -14.12
N PRO A 138 10.95 7.74 -14.48
CA PRO A 138 12.08 7.77 -13.54
C PRO A 138 12.45 9.16 -13.03
N ASP A 139 12.21 10.21 -13.82
CA ASP A 139 12.66 11.59 -13.55
C ASP A 139 11.52 12.62 -13.56
N GLU A 140 10.25 12.17 -13.56
CA GLU A 140 9.13 13.11 -13.49
C GLU A 140 8.92 13.61 -12.06
N GLY A 141 8.48 14.86 -11.95
CA GLY A 141 8.07 15.44 -10.68
C GLY A 141 6.83 14.75 -10.10
N PRO A 142 6.36 15.20 -8.92
CA PRO A 142 5.23 14.58 -8.26
C PRO A 142 3.97 14.62 -9.15
N ASN A 143 3.36 13.46 -9.34
CA ASN A 143 2.12 13.32 -10.10
C ASN A 143 0.92 13.57 -9.16
N ALA A 144 0.22 14.69 -9.33
CA ALA A 144 -0.99 14.96 -8.57
C ALA A 144 -2.10 13.98 -8.96
N VAL A 145 -2.63 13.26 -7.96
CA VAL A 145 -3.69 12.26 -8.15
C VAL A 145 -5.02 12.67 -7.54
N THR A 146 -5.03 13.64 -6.62
CA THR A 146 -6.25 14.22 -6.05
C THR A 146 -6.08 15.73 -5.95
N TRP A 147 -7.04 16.50 -6.47
CA TRP A 147 -7.00 17.97 -6.40
C TRP A 147 -8.39 18.58 -6.30
N GLY A 148 -8.43 19.85 -5.86
CA GLY A 148 -9.66 20.60 -5.66
C GLY A 148 -9.54 22.05 -6.11
N VAL A 149 -10.63 22.57 -6.68
CA VAL A 149 -10.78 23.96 -7.10
C VAL A 149 -11.89 24.59 -6.29
N PHE A 150 -11.56 25.64 -5.53
CA PHE A 150 -12.47 26.25 -4.57
C PHE A 150 -12.59 27.77 -4.81
N PRO A 151 -13.79 28.37 -4.64
CA PRO A 151 -13.96 29.81 -4.79
C PRO A 151 -13.02 30.61 -3.89
N GLY A 152 -12.28 31.55 -4.47
CA GLY A 152 -11.38 32.45 -3.73
C GLY A 152 -10.09 31.79 -3.20
N LYS A 153 -9.73 30.59 -3.67
CA LYS A 153 -8.48 29.91 -3.33
C LYS A 153 -7.73 29.45 -4.57
N GLU A 154 -6.41 29.30 -4.45
CA GLU A 154 -5.60 28.56 -5.42
C GLU A 154 -5.98 27.07 -5.42
N ILE A 155 -5.53 26.36 -6.45
CA ILE A 155 -5.75 24.91 -6.58
C ILE A 155 -5.03 24.19 -5.44
N VAL A 156 -5.73 23.26 -4.79
CA VAL A 156 -5.18 22.44 -3.71
C VAL A 156 -4.96 21.02 -4.22
N GLN A 157 -3.76 20.49 -4.03
CA GLN A 157 -3.37 19.12 -4.44
C GLN A 157 -2.89 18.32 -3.21
N PRO A 158 -3.81 17.77 -2.40
CA PRO A 158 -3.42 17.11 -1.16
C PRO A 158 -2.62 15.83 -1.39
N THR A 159 -2.89 15.09 -2.48
CA THR A 159 -2.32 13.77 -2.72
C THR A 159 -1.55 13.72 -4.03
N ILE A 160 -0.32 13.24 -3.94
CA ILE A 160 0.62 13.09 -5.05
C ILE A 160 1.23 11.68 -5.02
N VAL A 161 1.70 11.21 -6.17
CA VAL A 161 2.53 10.01 -6.31
C VAL A 161 3.90 10.43 -6.83
N GLU A 162 4.96 9.97 -6.17
CA GLU A 162 6.35 10.24 -6.57
C GLU A 162 7.27 9.07 -6.19
N THR A 163 8.40 8.97 -6.88
CA THR A 163 9.37 7.88 -6.70
C THR A 163 9.91 7.80 -5.27
N VAL A 164 10.30 8.93 -4.68
CA VAL A 164 10.95 8.96 -3.35
C VAL A 164 10.00 8.45 -2.26
N SER A 165 8.78 8.98 -2.23
CA SER A 165 7.75 8.54 -1.29
C SER A 165 7.36 7.07 -1.51
N PHE A 166 7.29 6.61 -2.76
CA PHE A 166 6.99 5.20 -3.07
C PHE A 166 8.09 4.24 -2.61
N LEU A 167 9.37 4.59 -2.77
CA LEU A 167 10.48 3.76 -2.31
C LEU A 167 10.60 3.73 -0.78
N ALA A 168 10.24 4.82 -0.09
CA ALA A 168 10.14 4.80 1.37
C ALA A 168 8.99 3.91 1.85
N TRP A 169 7.82 4.02 1.20
CA TRP A 169 6.67 3.16 1.48
C TRP A 169 6.97 1.68 1.24
N ARG A 170 7.66 1.34 0.15
CA ARG A 170 8.10 -0.04 -0.15
C ARG A 170 8.79 -0.70 1.05
N ASP A 171 9.74 -0.02 1.68
CA ASP A 171 10.50 -0.61 2.80
C ASP A 171 9.61 -0.94 3.98
N GLU A 172 8.64 -0.07 4.26
CA GLU A 172 7.63 -0.32 5.26
C GLU A 172 6.68 -1.45 4.87
N PHE A 173 6.20 -1.46 3.62
CA PHE A 173 5.33 -2.50 3.07
C PHE A 173 5.92 -3.90 3.25
N TYR A 174 7.15 -4.13 2.76
CA TYR A 174 7.78 -5.44 2.86
C TYR A 174 8.12 -5.81 4.31
N ARG A 175 8.51 -4.84 5.15
CA ARG A 175 8.75 -5.11 6.57
C ARG A 175 7.47 -5.56 7.28
N LEU A 176 6.35 -4.88 7.06
CA LEU A 176 5.05 -5.27 7.64
C LEU A 176 4.60 -6.66 7.18
N GLY A 177 4.78 -7.01 5.91
CA GLY A 177 4.47 -8.34 5.42
C GLY A 177 5.41 -9.42 5.99
N LEU A 178 6.69 -9.11 6.21
CA LEU A 178 7.58 -10.03 6.94
C LEU A 178 7.19 -10.17 8.41
N ASP A 179 6.75 -9.10 9.07
CA ASP A 179 6.22 -9.17 10.42
C ASP A 179 4.94 -10.01 10.47
N TRP A 180 4.09 -9.96 9.44
CA TRP A 180 2.93 -10.85 9.30
C TRP A 180 3.36 -12.31 9.20
N SER A 181 4.36 -12.63 8.37
CA SER A 181 4.93 -13.99 8.31
C SER A 181 5.44 -14.47 9.68
N ARG A 182 5.94 -13.52 10.49
CA ARG A 182 6.51 -13.80 11.81
C ARG A 182 5.47 -14.08 12.89
N CYS A 183 4.20 -13.78 12.63
CA CYS A 183 3.11 -14.19 13.52
C CYS A 183 2.98 -15.71 13.63
N TYR A 184 3.48 -16.46 12.64
CA TYR A 184 3.40 -17.92 12.60
C TYR A 184 4.72 -18.59 12.98
N ASP A 185 4.64 -19.87 13.36
CA ASP A 185 5.79 -20.69 13.71
C ASP A 185 6.79 -20.81 12.55
N ALA A 186 8.08 -20.91 12.88
CA ALA A 186 9.18 -20.91 11.93
C ALA A 186 9.07 -21.99 10.85
N THR A 187 8.45 -23.12 11.19
CA THR A 187 8.27 -24.30 10.34
C THR A 187 6.84 -24.42 9.77
N SER A 188 5.98 -23.42 9.98
CA SER A 188 4.60 -23.47 9.49
C SER A 188 4.51 -23.16 7.99
N PRO A 189 3.61 -23.83 7.23
CA PRO A 189 3.34 -23.46 5.84
C PRO A 189 2.96 -21.97 5.69
N SER A 190 2.24 -21.40 6.66
CA SER A 190 1.85 -19.99 6.69
C SER A 190 3.02 -19.03 6.69
N ARG A 191 4.07 -19.31 7.47
CA ARG A 191 5.28 -18.49 7.41
C ARG A 191 5.94 -18.59 6.03
N TYR A 192 6.04 -19.78 5.45
CA TYR A 192 6.69 -19.96 4.15
C TYR A 192 5.95 -19.25 3.02
N VAL A 193 4.62 -19.38 2.92
CA VAL A 193 3.85 -18.73 1.85
C VAL A 193 3.88 -17.20 1.93
N ILE A 194 3.77 -16.62 3.12
CA ILE A 194 3.83 -15.17 3.28
C ILE A 194 5.25 -14.65 3.02
N ASN A 195 6.27 -15.37 3.49
CA ASN A 195 7.64 -14.99 3.26
C ASN A 195 8.00 -15.07 1.77
N ASP A 196 7.62 -16.14 1.06
CA ASP A 196 7.85 -16.28 -0.39
C ASP A 196 7.24 -15.10 -1.16
N LEU A 197 6.00 -14.76 -0.84
CA LEU A 197 5.30 -13.63 -1.43
C LEU A 197 6.04 -12.30 -1.18
N MET A 198 6.58 -12.08 0.02
CA MET A 198 7.35 -10.87 0.33
C MET A 198 8.73 -10.84 -0.31
N GLN A 199 9.42 -11.97 -0.45
CA GLN A 199 10.73 -12.02 -1.07
C GLN A 199 10.67 -11.83 -2.59
N ASN A 200 9.66 -12.40 -3.24
CA ASN A 200 9.69 -12.61 -4.69
C ASN A 200 8.77 -11.69 -5.50
N TRP A 201 7.72 -11.12 -4.90
CA TRP A 201 6.69 -10.39 -5.64
C TRP A 201 7.01 -8.90 -5.76
N TYR A 202 6.43 -8.25 -6.77
CA TYR A 202 6.60 -6.82 -7.03
C TYR A 202 5.42 -6.04 -6.46
N LEU A 203 5.72 -4.99 -5.68
CA LEU A 203 4.75 -3.95 -5.35
C LEU A 203 4.65 -2.99 -6.53
N VAL A 204 3.45 -2.84 -7.08
CA VAL A 204 3.20 -2.02 -8.27
C VAL A 204 2.15 -0.96 -7.94
N ASN A 205 2.48 0.31 -8.16
CA ASN A 205 1.48 1.37 -8.22
C ASN A 205 1.22 1.78 -9.68
N ILE A 206 -0.03 2.15 -9.97
CA ILE A 206 -0.50 2.47 -11.32
C ILE A 206 -1.42 3.68 -11.23
N VAL A 207 -1.17 4.69 -12.05
CA VAL A 207 -2.00 5.88 -12.20
C VAL A 207 -2.49 5.96 -13.64
N ASN A 208 -3.81 6.13 -13.84
CA ASN A 208 -4.33 6.56 -15.13
C ASN A 208 -4.45 8.10 -15.15
N ASN A 209 -3.66 8.74 -16.01
CA ASN A 209 -3.63 10.19 -16.14
C ASN A 209 -4.87 10.76 -16.84
N ASP A 210 -5.62 9.94 -17.59
CA ASP A 210 -6.95 10.32 -18.06
C ASP A 210 -8.00 10.10 -16.95
N PHE A 211 -8.13 11.11 -16.09
CA PHE A 211 -9.08 11.09 -14.96
C PHE A 211 -10.55 11.01 -15.36
N ARG A 212 -10.88 11.11 -16.67
CA ARG A 212 -12.24 10.94 -17.16
C ARG A 212 -12.58 9.48 -17.43
N GLU A 213 -11.56 8.66 -17.67
CA GLU A 213 -11.73 7.25 -18.00
C GLU A 213 -12.02 6.43 -16.74
N GLN A 214 -13.27 6.00 -16.61
CA GLN A 214 -13.78 5.37 -15.37
C GLN A 214 -13.10 4.05 -14.99
N ARG A 215 -12.65 3.27 -15.98
CA ARG A 215 -12.08 1.94 -15.75
C ARG A 215 -10.71 1.73 -16.38
N GLY A 216 -9.94 2.77 -16.72
CA GLY A 216 -8.74 2.61 -17.56
C GLY A 216 -7.61 1.73 -17.00
N ILE A 217 -7.59 1.47 -15.68
CA ILE A 217 -6.61 0.56 -15.05
C ILE A 217 -7.02 -0.92 -15.20
N PHE A 218 -8.29 -1.27 -15.00
CA PHE A 218 -8.71 -2.67 -14.87
C PHE A 218 -8.52 -3.53 -16.13
N PRO A 219 -8.70 -3.02 -17.37
CA PRO A 219 -8.39 -3.75 -18.61
C PRO A 219 -6.95 -4.26 -18.68
N LEU A 220 -5.99 -3.61 -17.99
CA LEU A 220 -4.61 -4.07 -17.94
C LEU A 220 -4.50 -5.50 -17.37
N PHE A 221 -5.44 -5.91 -16.52
CA PHE A 221 -5.43 -7.19 -15.82
C PHE A 221 -6.30 -8.26 -16.46
N GLU A 222 -6.93 -7.99 -17.60
CA GLU A 222 -7.82 -8.97 -18.26
C GLU A 222 -7.06 -10.26 -18.59
N ASN A 223 -7.64 -11.40 -18.20
CA ASN A 223 -7.06 -12.73 -18.40
C ASN A 223 -5.71 -12.97 -17.71
N LEU A 224 -5.31 -12.14 -16.75
CA LEU A 224 -4.15 -12.42 -15.88
C LEU A 224 -4.60 -13.19 -14.65
N GLU A 225 -3.96 -14.30 -14.35
CA GLU A 225 -4.20 -15.07 -13.12
C GLU A 225 -2.89 -15.73 -12.72
N VAL A 226 -2.62 -15.75 -11.41
CA VAL A 226 -1.41 -16.40 -10.89
C VAL A 226 -1.51 -17.92 -11.13
N PRO A 227 -0.54 -18.55 -11.81
CA PRO A 227 -0.56 -19.98 -12.05
C PRO A 227 -0.33 -20.78 -10.76
N GLU A 228 -0.86 -22.00 -10.71
CA GLU A 228 -0.64 -22.96 -9.61
C GLU A 228 -0.93 -22.42 -8.18
N MET A 229 -1.85 -21.46 -8.02
CA MET A 229 -2.15 -20.83 -6.71
C MET A 229 -2.53 -21.81 -5.59
N ASP A 230 -3.09 -22.96 -5.93
CA ASP A 230 -3.57 -23.99 -4.99
C ASP A 230 -2.45 -24.90 -4.48
N LYS A 231 -1.23 -24.77 -5.01
CA LYS A 231 -0.08 -25.57 -4.59
C LYS A 231 0.34 -25.18 -3.18
N GLU A 232 0.30 -26.14 -2.26
CA GLU A 232 0.85 -25.95 -0.92
C GLU A 232 2.37 -25.79 -0.99
N ILE A 233 2.90 -24.82 -0.25
CA ILE A 233 4.35 -24.61 -0.19
C ILE A 233 4.97 -25.72 0.69
N PRO A 234 5.94 -26.51 0.18
CA PRO A 234 6.59 -27.55 0.96
C PRO A 234 7.31 -26.94 2.16
N VAL A 235 7.01 -27.44 3.35
CA VAL A 235 7.79 -27.15 4.56
C VAL A 235 9.09 -27.96 4.47
N PRO A 236 10.28 -27.33 4.54
CA PRO A 236 11.53 -28.06 4.68
C PRO A 236 11.46 -28.97 5.92
N GLU A 237 11.63 -30.27 5.73
CA GLU A 237 11.74 -31.21 6.85
C GLU A 237 12.94 -30.81 7.71
N VAL A 238 12.69 -30.51 8.99
CA VAL A 238 13.77 -30.31 9.96
C VAL A 238 14.45 -31.66 10.16
N PRO A 239 15.78 -31.79 9.97
CA PRO A 239 16.46 -33.04 10.29
C PRO A 239 16.19 -33.38 11.76
N GLU A 240 15.64 -34.56 12.02
CA GLU A 240 15.46 -35.07 13.38
C GLU A 240 16.80 -34.92 14.13
N GLN A 241 16.79 -34.17 15.24
CA GLN A 241 17.92 -34.17 16.16
C GLN A 241 18.07 -35.59 16.71
N VAL A 242 19.04 -36.32 16.16
CA VAL A 242 19.54 -37.56 16.75
C VAL A 242 20.01 -37.25 18.17
N ASN A 243 19.32 -37.79 19.17
CA ASN A 243 19.71 -37.76 20.57
C ASN A 243 21.10 -38.37 20.74
N GLY A 244 22.12 -37.52 20.80
CA GLY A 244 23.48 -37.91 21.19
C GLY A 244 23.53 -38.18 22.69
N THR A 245 23.52 -39.46 23.06
CA THR A 245 23.85 -39.93 24.40
C THR A 245 25.20 -39.40 24.87
N ALA A 246 25.23 -38.87 26.08
CA ALA A 246 26.42 -38.43 26.78
C ALA A 246 27.45 -39.57 26.93
N ASN A 247 28.71 -39.27 26.63
CA ASN A 247 29.87 -39.87 27.30
C ASN A 247 31.00 -38.84 27.29
N GLY A 248 31.43 -38.44 28.49
CA GLY A 248 32.56 -37.54 28.67
C GLY A 248 33.89 -38.27 28.50
N ASP A 249 34.90 -37.53 28.07
CA ASP A 249 36.22 -37.62 28.69
C ASP A 249 37.03 -36.33 28.43
N LYS A 250 38.07 -36.21 29.26
CA LYS A 250 38.82 -35.04 29.72
C LYS A 250 39.66 -34.23 28.71
N HIS A 251 39.93 -32.99 29.13
CA HIS A 251 41.16 -32.16 29.00
C HIS A 251 41.85 -32.03 27.63
N ASP A 252 42.00 -30.79 27.15
CA ASP A 252 43.28 -30.07 27.27
C ASP A 252 43.16 -28.59 26.91
N GLU A 253 43.88 -27.76 27.68
CA GLU A 253 44.07 -26.33 27.47
C GLU A 253 45.02 -26.09 26.29
N GLU A 254 44.67 -25.20 25.36
CA GLU A 254 45.67 -24.46 24.60
C GLU A 254 45.20 -23.04 24.28
N LYS A 255 45.89 -22.07 24.89
CA LYS A 255 45.82 -20.65 24.58
C LYS A 255 46.35 -20.39 23.17
N LYS A 256 45.68 -19.54 22.38
CA LYS A 256 46.34 -18.70 21.37
C LYS A 256 45.52 -17.44 21.08
N GLU A 257 46.26 -16.36 20.88
CA GLU A 257 45.90 -14.95 20.94
C GLU A 257 45.04 -14.43 19.76
N GLU A 258 44.29 -13.36 20.03
CA GLU A 258 43.60 -12.50 19.06
C GLU A 258 44.59 -11.74 18.15
N PRO A 259 44.08 -11.23 17.01
CA PRO A 259 44.29 -9.80 16.78
C PRO A 259 43.00 -9.04 16.43
N LYS A 260 42.92 -7.84 17.01
CA LYS A 260 41.90 -6.79 16.81
C LYS A 260 42.13 -6.02 15.51
N VAL A 261 41.05 -5.77 14.76
CA VAL A 261 40.82 -4.63 13.84
C VAL A 261 39.28 -4.53 13.71
N GLY A 262 38.54 -3.44 13.82
CA GLY A 262 38.76 -2.01 14.03
C GLY A 262 37.39 -1.36 13.75
N ASN A 263 36.74 -0.77 14.76
CA ASN A 263 35.43 -0.13 14.63
C ASN A 263 35.53 1.17 13.82
N GLY A 264 34.72 1.28 12.77
CA GLY A 264 34.41 2.54 12.09
C GLY A 264 32.90 2.64 11.93
N ASP A 265 32.24 3.27 12.91
CA ASP A 265 30.80 3.51 12.92
C ASP A 265 30.48 4.71 12.03
N VAL A 266 29.62 4.51 11.03
CA VAL A 266 29.12 5.55 10.13
C VAL A 266 27.85 6.13 10.73
N THR A 267 27.82 7.46 10.81
CA THR A 267 26.79 8.27 11.45
C THR A 267 25.39 8.06 10.88
N ASP A 268 24.47 7.66 11.78
CA ASP A 268 23.02 7.72 11.64
C ASP A 268 22.56 9.12 11.20
N THR A 269 21.99 9.23 10.00
CA THR A 269 21.29 10.45 9.58
C THR A 269 19.79 10.20 9.70
N LYS A 270 19.21 10.66 10.81
CA LYS A 270 17.77 10.59 11.08
C LYS A 270 16.99 11.41 10.05
N ILE A 271 16.02 10.78 9.39
CA ILE A 271 15.02 11.43 8.55
C ILE A 271 13.94 12.05 9.47
N PRO A 272 13.49 13.31 9.26
CA PRO A 272 12.56 13.99 10.17
C PRO A 272 11.13 13.43 10.15
N ASP A 273 10.51 13.37 11.34
CA ASP A 273 9.16 12.84 11.64
C ASP A 273 7.97 13.49 10.89
N SER A 274 8.18 14.49 10.03
CA SER A 274 7.10 15.19 9.31
C SER A 274 6.58 14.47 8.07
N VAL A 275 7.29 13.44 7.59
CA VAL A 275 6.92 12.68 6.38
C VAL A 275 5.88 11.59 6.70
N HIS A 276 6.00 10.92 7.84
CA HIS A 276 5.11 9.80 8.24
C HIS A 276 3.65 10.22 8.43
N LYS A 277 3.40 11.42 8.96
CA LYS A 277 2.03 11.89 9.26
C LYS A 277 1.22 12.24 8.01
N LYS A 278 1.88 12.53 6.89
CA LYS A 278 1.20 12.89 5.63
C LYS A 278 0.69 11.66 4.88
N LEU A 279 1.38 10.52 4.94
CA LEU A 279 0.95 9.30 4.24
C LEU A 279 -0.23 8.63 4.97
N GLU A 280 -0.17 8.48 6.30
CA GLU A 280 -1.24 7.80 7.06
C GLU A 280 -2.58 8.56 7.05
N THR A 281 -2.55 9.90 7.10
CA THR A 281 -3.76 10.73 7.06
C THR A 281 -4.34 10.86 5.64
N GLN A 282 -3.56 10.50 4.61
CA GLN A 282 -4.01 10.49 3.21
C GLN A 282 -4.60 9.14 2.79
N ILE A 283 -4.32 8.07 3.55
CA ILE A 283 -4.75 6.69 3.24
C ILE A 283 -6.09 6.34 3.91
N ASN A 284 -6.41 6.94 5.05
CA ASN A 284 -7.73 6.83 5.67
C ASN A 284 -8.38 8.21 5.66
N GLY A 285 -9.42 8.39 4.85
CA GLY A 285 -10.26 9.60 4.85
C GLY A 285 -10.80 9.86 6.26
N ALA A 286 -10.08 10.66 7.03
CA ALA A 286 -10.47 11.09 8.36
C ALA A 286 -10.83 12.57 8.27
N ASP A 287 -12.10 12.86 8.53
CA ASP A 287 -12.67 14.19 8.68
C ASP A 287 -11.80 15.09 9.57
N GLU A 288 -11.13 16.08 8.99
CA GLU A 288 -10.80 17.29 9.73
C GLU A 288 -12.11 18.05 9.99
N LYS A 289 -12.64 17.86 11.20
CA LYS A 289 -13.77 18.64 11.72
C LYS A 289 -13.44 20.12 11.61
N ALA A 290 -14.30 20.85 10.89
CA ALA A 290 -14.27 22.29 10.79
C ALA A 290 -14.27 22.93 12.20
N ASP A 291 -13.27 23.77 12.46
CA ASP A 291 -13.29 24.72 13.57
C ASP A 291 -14.55 25.58 13.48
N THR A 292 -15.35 25.55 14.55
CA THR A 292 -16.48 26.44 14.73
C THR A 292 -15.97 27.84 15.07
N GLU A 293 -16.09 28.79 14.14
CA GLU A 293 -16.00 30.21 14.48
C GLU A 293 -17.34 30.75 15.03
N PRO A 294 -17.32 31.66 16.03
CA PRO A 294 -18.53 32.19 16.63
C PRO A 294 -19.18 33.26 15.76
N LYS A 295 -20.52 33.25 15.75
CA LYS A 295 -21.36 34.34 15.27
C LYS A 295 -21.09 35.60 16.08
N ASP A 296 -20.84 36.72 15.40
CA ASP A 296 -21.62 37.96 15.56
C ASP A 296 -21.28 38.97 14.46
N ALA A 297 -22.31 39.49 13.80
CA ALA A 297 -22.26 40.66 12.94
C ALA A 297 -22.57 41.92 13.77
N PRO A 298 -22.30 43.14 13.24
CA PRO A 298 -23.39 43.75 12.47
C PRO A 298 -22.95 44.48 11.20
N ALA A 299 -23.98 44.73 10.39
CA ALA A 299 -24.01 45.28 9.05
C ALA A 299 -23.32 46.65 8.87
N HIS A 300 -22.79 46.86 7.66
CA HIS A 300 -22.92 48.15 6.98
C HIS A 300 -23.16 47.96 5.48
N ASN A 301 -24.15 48.69 5.00
CA ASN A 301 -24.72 48.75 3.66
C ASN A 301 -24.13 49.94 2.89
N THR A 302 -23.62 49.71 1.67
CA THR A 302 -23.58 50.59 0.47
C THR A 302 -22.98 49.73 -0.66
N GLY A 303 -23.33 49.74 -1.93
CA GLY A 303 -24.21 50.53 -2.78
C GLY A 303 -24.06 49.97 -4.22
N ALA A 304 -25.08 50.15 -5.04
CA ALA A 304 -25.27 49.54 -6.35
C ALA A 304 -24.28 49.95 -7.47
N GLY A 305 -24.13 49.08 -8.49
CA GLY A 305 -24.06 49.50 -9.91
C GLY A 305 -23.09 48.71 -10.82
N PRO A 306 -23.36 48.62 -12.15
CA PRO A 306 -23.29 47.35 -12.90
C PRO A 306 -22.32 47.30 -14.11
N SER A 307 -22.35 46.16 -14.83
CA SER A 307 -21.84 45.85 -16.20
C SER A 307 -20.31 45.66 -16.35
N THR A 308 -19.78 44.78 -17.21
CA THR A 308 -20.26 44.28 -18.51
C THR A 308 -19.50 43.00 -18.90
N SER A 309 -20.13 42.19 -19.74
CA SER A 309 -19.58 41.10 -20.56
C SER A 309 -18.48 41.53 -21.55
N VAL A 310 -17.48 40.67 -21.76
CA VAL A 310 -16.99 40.16 -23.07
C VAL A 310 -16.57 38.71 -22.86
#